data_AF-A0A7C9CC89-F1
#
_entry.id   AF-A0A7C9CC89-F1
#
_cell.length_a   1.000
_cell.length_b   1.000
_cell.length_c   1.000
_cell.angle_alpha   90.00
_cell.angle_beta   90.00
_cell.angle_gamma   90.00
#
_symmetry.space_group_name_H-M   'P 1'
#
loop_
_entity.id
_entity.type
_entity.pdbx_description
1 polymer ?
#
loop_
_entity_poly.entity_id
_entity_poly.type
_entity_poly.pdbx_seq_one_letter_code
_entity_poly.pdbx_strand_id
1 'polypeptide(L)'
;QILYGNLAPEGSVAKITGKEGLYFSGPALVFEGEEAMIATISENPRSFKGKVVVIRGEGPKGAPGMPEMLTPTSAIVGAGLGKEVALLTDGRFSGASHGFVIG
;
A
#
# COMPACT_ATOMS: atom_id res chain seq x y z
N GLN A 1 11.80 0.36 8.63
CA GLN A 1 12.88 0.77 7.71
C GLN A 1 12.52 2.13 7.15
N ILE A 2 13.50 3.02 7.02
CA ILE A 2 13.32 4.28 6.32
C ILE A 2 13.77 4.08 4.88
N LEU A 3 12.93 4.43 3.91
CA LEU A 3 13.21 4.27 2.49
C LEU A 3 13.29 5.65 1.84
N TYR A 4 14.16 5.78 0.85
CA TYR A 4 14.32 6.99 0.04
C TYR A 4 14.37 6.59 -1.43
N GLY A 5 14.01 7.52 -2.32
CA GLY A 5 14.10 7.31 -3.75
C GLY A 5 13.39 8.39 -4.54
N ASN A 6 13.29 8.20 -5.85
CA ASN A 6 12.62 9.13 -6.75
C ASN A 6 11.12 9.36 -6.40
N LEU A 7 10.44 8.36 -5.84
CA LEU A 7 9.04 8.47 -5.40
C LEU A 7 8.87 9.05 -3.99
N ALA A 8 9.90 8.96 -3.14
CA ALA A 8 9.89 9.44 -1.76
C ALA A 8 11.22 10.17 -1.47
N PRO A 9 11.46 11.35 -2.06
CA PRO A 9 12.73 12.06 -1.92
C PRO A 9 12.98 12.54 -0.49
N GLU A 10 11.90 12.85 0.25
CA GLU A 10 11.95 13.26 1.67
C GLU A 10 11.89 12.07 2.64
N GLY A 11 11.74 10.85 2.10
CA GLY A 11 11.69 9.62 2.86
C GLY A 11 10.27 9.05 3.05
N SER A 12 10.22 7.78 3.38
CA SER A 12 9.01 7.05 3.78
C SER A 12 9.34 5.98 4.82
N VAL A 13 8.32 5.42 5.46
CA VAL A 13 8.43 4.43 6.52
C VAL A 13 7.80 3.11 6.08
N ALA A 14 8.60 2.05 6.09
CA ALA A 14 8.15 0.70 5.79
C ALA A 14 8.29 -0.22 6.98
N LYS A 15 7.27 -1.04 7.24
CA LYS A 15 7.37 -2.14 8.20
C LYS A 15 7.83 -3.41 7.47
N ILE A 16 9.11 -3.72 7.64
CA ILE A 16 9.81 -4.85 7.01
C ILE A 16 10.09 -5.89 8.10
N THR A 17 9.55 -7.09 7.93
CA THR A 17 9.71 -8.25 8.83
C THR A 17 10.86 -9.17 8.39
N GLY A 18 11.29 -9.06 7.13
CA GLY A 18 12.30 -9.93 6.51
C GLY A 18 11.74 -11.18 5.83
N LYS A 19 10.42 -11.38 5.84
CA LYS A 19 9.75 -12.54 5.19
C LYS A 19 9.26 -12.24 3.77
N GLU A 20 9.20 -10.97 3.41
CA GLU A 20 8.77 -10.45 2.12
C GLU A 20 9.87 -10.43 1.05
N GLY A 21 11.14 -10.68 1.44
CA GLY A 21 12.29 -10.62 0.55
C GLY A 21 12.93 -9.22 0.50
N LEU A 22 13.83 -9.00 -0.46
CA LEU A 22 14.59 -7.75 -0.59
C LEU A 22 14.08 -6.84 -1.71
N TYR A 23 13.25 -7.35 -2.61
CA TYR A 23 12.84 -6.65 -3.82
C TYR A 23 11.43 -7.02 -4.24
N PHE A 24 10.69 -6.03 -4.72
CA PHE A 24 9.41 -6.19 -5.39
C PHE A 24 9.34 -5.23 -6.58
N SER A 25 8.79 -5.68 -7.70
CA SER A 25 8.58 -4.84 -8.88
C SER A 25 7.34 -5.29 -9.62
N GLY A 26 6.56 -4.31 -10.07
CA GLY A 26 5.29 -4.53 -10.73
C GLY A 26 4.75 -3.24 -11.31
N PRO A 27 3.74 -3.32 -12.20
CA PRO A 27 3.08 -2.13 -12.71
C PRO A 27 2.34 -1.41 -11.59
N ALA A 28 2.31 -0.08 -11.65
CA ALA A 28 1.57 0.73 -10.69
C ALA A 28 0.05 0.58 -10.92
N LEU A 29 -0.70 0.43 -9.83
CA LEU A 29 -2.15 0.54 -9.80
C LEU A 29 -2.52 1.66 -8.82
N VAL A 30 -2.91 2.80 -9.35
CA VAL A 30 -3.02 4.05 -8.60
C VAL A 30 -4.48 4.37 -8.29
N PHE A 31 -4.75 4.78 -7.06
CA PHE A 31 -6.06 5.19 -6.56
C PHE A 31 -5.98 6.56 -5.88
N GLU A 32 -6.98 7.40 -6.13
CA GLU A 32 -7.22 8.65 -5.39
C GLU A 32 -8.05 8.34 -4.13
N GLY A 33 -7.37 7.85 -3.10
CA GLY A 33 -7.98 7.55 -1.80
C GLY A 33 -8.38 6.08 -1.56
N GLU A 34 -8.64 5.80 -0.28
CA GLU A 34 -8.90 4.46 0.26
C GLU A 34 -10.12 3.79 -0.37
N GLU A 35 -11.24 4.51 -0.47
CA GLU A 35 -12.54 3.96 -0.91
C GLU A 35 -12.49 3.39 -2.33
N ALA A 36 -11.80 4.08 -3.25
CA ALA A 36 -11.65 3.65 -4.64
C ALA A 36 -10.85 2.34 -4.76
N MET A 37 -9.81 2.18 -3.93
CA MET A 37 -9.03 0.95 -3.86
C MET A 37 -9.89 -0.22 -3.34
N ILE A 38 -10.66 0.02 -2.27
CA ILE A 38 -11.55 -0.99 -1.66
C ILE A 38 -12.62 -1.45 -2.65
N ALA A 39 -13.27 -0.53 -3.36
CA ALA A 39 -14.26 -0.87 -4.37
C ALA A 39 -13.64 -1.77 -5.45
N THR A 40 -12.47 -1.39 -5.97
CA THR A 40 -11.80 -2.10 -7.07
C THR A 40 -11.33 -3.50 -6.66
N ILE A 41 -10.80 -3.68 -5.44
CA ILE A 41 -10.39 -5.01 -4.97
C ILE A 41 -11.58 -5.91 -4.69
N SER A 42 -12.71 -5.34 -4.25
CA SER A 42 -13.94 -6.10 -4.02
C SER A 42 -14.55 -6.60 -5.33
N GLU A 43 -14.52 -5.78 -6.38
CA GLU A 43 -15.04 -6.13 -7.70
C GLU A 43 -14.11 -7.08 -8.48
N ASN A 44 -12.81 -6.81 -8.49
CA ASN A 44 -11.84 -7.59 -9.25
C ASN A 44 -10.50 -7.77 -8.51
N PRO A 45 -10.44 -8.67 -7.51
CA PRO A 45 -9.23 -8.88 -6.72
C PRO A 45 -8.03 -9.33 -7.57
N ARG A 46 -8.27 -10.15 -8.60
CA ARG A 46 -7.18 -10.67 -9.46
C ARG A 46 -6.45 -9.56 -10.21
N SER A 47 -7.09 -8.41 -10.44
CA SER A 47 -6.45 -7.26 -11.06
C SER A 47 -5.29 -6.68 -10.24
N PHE A 48 -5.15 -7.02 -8.95
CA PHE A 48 -4.10 -6.51 -8.08
C PHE A 48 -2.83 -7.36 -8.12
N LYS A 49 -2.91 -8.62 -8.55
CA LYS A 49 -1.79 -9.57 -8.48
C LYS A 49 -0.56 -9.05 -9.21
N GLY A 50 0.59 -9.05 -8.53
CA GLY A 50 1.88 -8.63 -9.07
C GLY A 50 2.05 -7.12 -9.21
N LYS A 51 1.12 -6.31 -8.64
CA LYS A 51 1.13 -4.86 -8.80
C LYS A 51 1.71 -4.13 -7.60
N VAL A 52 2.13 -2.89 -7.85
CA VAL A 52 2.44 -1.90 -6.82
C VAL A 52 1.21 -1.01 -6.69
N VAL A 53 0.43 -1.22 -5.64
CA VAL A 53 -0.76 -0.45 -5.36
C VAL A 53 -0.37 0.85 -4.68
N VAL A 54 -0.84 1.97 -5.21
CA VAL A 54 -0.57 3.31 -4.70
C VAL A 54 -1.90 3.94 -4.31
N ILE A 55 -2.06 4.28 -3.04
CA ILE A 55 -3.21 5.04 -2.53
C ILE A 55 -2.68 6.43 -2.19
N ARG A 56 -3.02 7.43 -3.01
CA ARG A 56 -2.54 8.81 -2.82
C ARG A 56 -3.67 9.74 -2.43
N GLY A 57 -3.30 10.91 -1.91
CA GLY A 57 -4.26 11.88 -1.39
C GLY A 57 -4.65 11.63 0.07
N GLU A 58 -3.95 10.73 0.75
CA GLU A 58 -4.20 10.35 2.16
C GLU A 58 -3.21 11.03 3.13
N GLY A 59 -2.31 11.87 2.61
CA GLY A 59 -1.35 12.61 3.43
C GLY A 59 -1.97 13.74 4.27
N PRO A 60 -1.16 14.42 5.11
CA PRO A 60 -1.63 15.41 6.09
C PRO A 60 -2.50 16.54 5.54
N LYS A 61 -2.33 16.88 4.26
CA LYS A 61 -3.10 17.90 3.55
C LYS A 61 -4.09 17.34 2.54
N GLY A 62 -3.87 16.10 2.06
CA GLY A 62 -4.72 15.47 1.04
C GLY A 62 -6.08 15.06 1.62
N ALA A 63 -6.04 14.25 2.68
CA ALA A 63 -7.22 13.77 3.41
C ALA A 63 -7.56 14.59 4.68
N PRO A 64 -6.80 15.66 4.95
CA PRO A 64 -6.51 16.16 6.30
C PRO A 64 -6.20 15.16 7.41
N GLY A 65 -5.15 15.46 8.20
CA GLY A 65 -4.85 14.73 9.44
C GLY A 65 -4.16 13.37 9.25
N MET A 66 -3.87 12.97 8.01
CA MET A 66 -3.14 11.75 7.65
C MET A 66 -3.77 10.50 8.31
N PRO A 67 -4.97 10.10 7.89
CA PRO A 67 -5.70 8.99 8.51
C PRO A 67 -4.90 7.68 8.49
N GLU A 68 -5.21 6.81 9.44
CA GLU A 68 -4.63 5.48 9.51
C GLU A 68 -5.57 4.47 8.86
N MET A 69 -5.08 3.75 7.85
CA MET A 69 -5.87 2.85 7.02
C MET A 69 -5.58 1.38 7.36
N LEU A 70 -6.53 0.70 8.00
CA LEU A 70 -6.48 -0.74 8.25
C LEU A 70 -7.13 -1.56 7.12
N THR A 71 -8.11 -0.99 6.44
CA THR A 71 -8.94 -1.71 5.47
C THR A 71 -8.15 -2.18 4.25
N PRO A 72 -7.24 -1.39 3.63
CA PRO A 72 -6.53 -1.81 2.42
C PRO A 72 -5.60 -3.00 2.66
N THR A 73 -4.88 -2.99 3.79
CA THR A 73 -4.00 -4.11 4.17
C THR A 73 -4.81 -5.37 4.44
N SER A 74 -5.93 -5.24 5.15
CA SER A 74 -6.84 -6.36 5.45
C SER A 74 -7.51 -6.91 4.19
N ALA A 75 -7.93 -6.06 3.26
CA ALA A 75 -8.56 -6.46 2.00
C ALA A 75 -7.59 -7.25 1.10
N ILE A 76 -6.33 -6.79 0.99
CA ILE A 76 -5.28 -7.51 0.24
C ILE A 76 -5.01 -8.89 0.82
N VAL A 77 -4.92 -8.99 2.15
CA VAL A 77 -4.74 -10.29 2.82
C VAL A 77 -5.97 -11.18 2.63
N GLY A 78 -7.18 -10.65 2.78
CA GLY A 78 -8.43 -11.37 2.57
C GLY A 78 -8.62 -11.88 1.14
N ALA A 79 -8.10 -11.15 0.15
CA ALA A 79 -8.05 -11.57 -1.24
C ALA A 79 -6.96 -12.64 -1.54
N GLY A 80 -6.16 -13.04 -0.54
CA GLY A 80 -5.05 -13.99 -0.70
C GLY A 80 -3.84 -13.40 -1.44
N LEU A 81 -3.69 -12.08 -1.45
CA LEU A 81 -2.68 -11.36 -2.24
C LEU A 81 -1.55 -10.75 -1.39
N GLY A 82 -1.52 -11.01 -0.08
CA GLY A 82 -0.56 -10.38 0.84
C GLY A 82 0.93 -10.62 0.56
N LYS A 83 1.30 -11.57 -0.30
CA LYS A 83 2.70 -11.76 -0.75
C LYS A 83 2.93 -11.41 -2.21
N GLU A 84 1.86 -11.04 -2.91
CA GLU A 84 1.83 -10.87 -4.36
C GLU A 84 1.69 -9.40 -4.75
N VAL A 85 1.62 -8.49 -3.78
CA VAL A 85 1.32 -7.06 -3.94
C VAL A 85 2.18 -6.24 -3.00
N ALA A 86 2.62 -5.07 -3.46
CA ALA A 86 3.17 -4.01 -2.61
C ALA A 86 2.15 -2.88 -2.43
N LEU A 87 2.10 -2.28 -1.24
CA LEU A 87 1.22 -1.18 -0.88
C LEU A 87 2.05 0.07 -0.55
N LEU A 88 1.75 1.17 -1.23
CA LEU A 88 2.35 2.49 -1.02
C LEU A 88 1.24 3.51 -0.73
N THR A 89 1.49 4.44 0.18
CA THR A 89 0.63 5.60 0.41
C THR A 89 1.43 6.82 0.85
N ASP A 90 0.83 8.00 0.71
CA ASP A 90 1.24 9.24 1.37
C ASP A 90 0.55 9.44 2.74
N GLY A 91 -0.38 8.55 3.11
CA GLY A 91 -1.02 8.43 4.42
C GLY A 91 -0.34 7.42 5.34
N ARG A 92 -1.11 6.75 6.20
CA ARG A 92 -0.57 5.72 7.11
C ARG A 92 -1.32 4.40 6.95
N PHE A 93 -0.61 3.28 7.07
CA PHE A 93 -1.24 1.96 7.16
C PHE A 93 -1.24 1.41 8.58
N SER A 94 -2.33 0.75 8.96
CA SER A 94 -2.44 -0.08 10.17
C SER A 94 -2.34 -1.57 9.84
N GLY A 95 -2.02 -2.37 10.86
CA GLY A 95 -2.20 -3.83 10.84
C GLY A 95 -0.91 -4.67 10.71
N ALA A 96 -1.09 -5.98 10.69
CA ALA A 96 -0.02 -6.94 10.52
C ALA A 96 0.48 -6.94 9.06
N SER A 97 1.71 -6.49 8.86
CA SER A 97 2.37 -6.38 7.56
C SER A 97 2.60 -7.75 6.97
N HIS A 98 1.94 -8.04 5.85
CA HIS A 98 2.29 -9.15 4.97
C HIS A 98 2.69 -8.50 3.64
N GLY A 99 3.93 -8.74 3.19
CA GLY A 99 4.47 -8.10 2.00
C GLY A 99 5.10 -6.73 2.26
N PHE A 100 5.30 -5.97 1.18
CA PHE A 100 5.89 -4.63 1.21
C PHE A 100 4.79 -3.59 1.48
N VAL A 101 4.78 -3.02 2.68
CA VAL A 101 3.80 -1.99 3.10
C VAL A 101 4.55 -0.73 3.52
N ILE A 102 4.32 0.36 2.80
CA ILE A 102 5.04 1.63 2.89
C ILE A 102 4.04 2.78 3.01
N GLY A 103 4.24 3.64 4.00
CA GLY A 103 3.55 4.93 4.16
C GLY A 103 4.52 6.04 4.50
#